data_AF-A0A015UY16-F1
#
_entry.id   AF-A0A015UY16-F1
#
_cell.length_a   1.000
_cell.length_b   1.000
_cell.length_c   1.000
_cell.angle_alpha   90.00
_cell.angle_beta   90.00
_cell.angle_gamma   90.00
#
_symmetry.space_group_name_H-M   'P 1'
#
loop_
_entity.id
_entity.type
_entity.pdbx_description
1 polymer ?
#
loop_
_entity_poly.entity_id
_entity_poly.type
_entity_poly.pdbx_seq_one_letter_code
_entity_poly.pdbx_strand_id
1 'polypeptide(L)'
;MKHFTGILFLLLLCFSCTPVHDAPLEQALTLAGDNRKELQQVLGHYEGDSLKHKAACFLIENMIGKGTIRYLLRESDGCYIRQEPEPDLTCITADYLIENIDLAFEVWQKYPWCKQLSFREFCRNILPYRLKQEPLDRWRSYYYTRYKMTVDSLARAGATMREIVFFFNSQHGKKYLHDAAKIPGDFSIELIEKLGGGTCDHL
;
A
#
# COMPACT_ATOMS: atom_id res chain seq x y z
N MET A 1 -66.16 4.43 14.12
CA MET A 1 -65.84 5.78 13.59
C MET A 1 -65.16 6.58 14.68
N LYS A 2 -63.94 7.08 14.39
CA LYS A 2 -63.25 8.23 15.04
C LYS A 2 -62.73 7.97 16.46
N HIS A 3 -61.47 7.57 16.67
CA HIS A 3 -60.19 8.34 16.67
C HIS A 3 -59.62 8.29 18.09
N PHE A 4 -58.71 7.34 18.35
CA PHE A 4 -57.90 7.32 19.58
C PHE A 4 -56.46 6.92 19.21
N THR A 5 -55.74 7.85 18.61
CA THR A 5 -54.29 7.73 18.37
C THR A 5 -53.68 9.11 18.53
N GLY A 6 -53.65 9.58 19.77
CA GLY A 6 -52.91 10.77 20.18
C GLY A 6 -51.62 10.35 20.86
N ILE A 7 -50.50 10.54 20.16
CA ILE A 7 -49.19 10.94 20.68
C ILE A 7 -48.75 10.25 21.98
N LEU A 8 -47.96 9.18 21.86
CA LEU A 8 -46.81 8.94 22.76
C LEU A 8 -45.90 7.87 22.13
N PHE A 9 -44.59 8.02 22.31
CA PHE A 9 -43.49 7.18 21.80
C PHE A 9 -43.02 7.40 20.36
N LEU A 10 -42.68 8.66 20.05
CA LEU A 10 -41.67 9.00 19.04
C LEU A 10 -40.39 9.50 19.75
N LEU A 11 -39.74 8.68 20.59
CA LEU A 11 -38.49 9.04 21.28
C LEU A 11 -37.55 7.83 21.49
N LEU A 12 -37.27 7.05 20.45
CA LEU A 12 -36.23 6.01 20.46
C LEU A 12 -35.47 5.91 19.12
N LEU A 13 -35.09 7.05 18.53
CA LEU A 13 -34.11 7.10 17.43
C LEU A 13 -33.00 8.14 17.69
N CYS A 14 -32.60 8.27 18.95
CA CYS A 14 -31.46 9.08 19.35
C CYS A 14 -30.48 8.22 20.15
N PHE A 15 -29.85 7.25 19.50
CA PHE A 15 -28.54 6.76 19.94
C PHE A 15 -27.62 6.63 18.73
N SER A 16 -26.88 7.71 18.56
CA SER A 16 -25.48 7.72 18.12
C SER A 16 -25.18 7.28 16.69
N CYS A 17 -25.08 8.27 15.79
CA CYS A 17 -24.00 8.23 14.79
C CYS A 17 -22.67 8.28 15.56
N THR A 18 -22.12 7.14 15.96
CA THR A 18 -20.66 7.09 16.11
C THR A 18 -20.07 7.16 14.70
N PRO A 19 -19.08 8.02 14.44
CA PRO A 19 -18.27 7.85 13.25
C PRO A 19 -17.54 6.52 13.42
N VAL A 20 -17.93 5.51 12.65
CA VAL A 20 -17.24 4.20 12.58
C VAL A 20 -15.85 4.32 11.89
N HIS A 21 -15.39 5.55 11.64
CA HIS A 21 -14.09 5.79 11.04
C HIS A 21 -12.92 5.72 12.05
N ASP A 22 -13.15 5.93 13.34
CA ASP A 22 -12.04 5.98 14.32
C ASP A 22 -11.67 4.60 14.90
N ALA A 23 -12.59 3.63 14.88
CA ALA A 23 -12.36 2.33 15.50
C ALA A 23 -11.23 1.52 14.84
N PRO A 24 -11.12 1.46 13.49
CA PRO A 24 -10.01 0.74 12.85
C PRO A 24 -8.66 1.45 13.04
N LEU A 25 -8.65 2.79 13.04
CA LEU A 25 -7.42 3.57 13.17
C LEU A 25 -6.84 3.49 14.58
N GLU A 26 -7.65 3.71 15.62
CA GLU A 26 -7.18 3.56 17.01
C GLU A 26 -6.80 2.12 17.34
N GLN A 27 -7.47 1.12 16.74
CA GLN A 27 -7.05 -0.26 16.85
C GLN A 27 -5.65 -0.47 16.27
N ALA A 28 -5.38 0.02 15.07
CA ALA A 28 -4.06 -0.05 14.44
C ALA A 28 -2.99 0.66 15.29
N LEU A 29 -3.28 1.86 15.80
CA LEU A 29 -2.38 2.62 16.68
C LEU A 29 -2.12 1.91 18.01
N THR A 30 -3.10 1.19 18.55
CA THR A 30 -2.95 0.38 19.77
C THR A 30 -2.06 -0.83 19.51
N LEU A 31 -2.30 -1.54 18.39
CA LEU A 31 -1.51 -2.70 17.98
C LEU A 31 -0.05 -2.34 17.62
N ALA A 32 0.22 -1.09 17.24
CA ALA A 32 1.56 -0.61 16.92
C ALA A 32 2.51 -0.55 18.13
N GLY A 33 1.98 -0.54 19.36
CA GLY A 33 2.80 -0.49 20.58
C GLY A 33 3.77 0.70 20.57
N ASP A 34 5.06 0.44 20.78
CA ASP A 34 6.12 1.45 20.79
C ASP A 34 6.23 2.23 19.46
N ASN A 35 5.80 1.63 18.36
CA ASN A 35 5.82 2.25 17.03
C ASN A 35 4.64 3.20 16.78
N ARG A 36 3.69 3.31 17.72
CA ARG A 36 2.57 4.26 17.65
C ARG A 36 3.03 5.69 17.33
N LYS A 37 4.18 6.10 17.88
CA LYS A 37 4.78 7.43 17.66
C LYS A 37 5.08 7.72 16.19
N GLU A 38 5.56 6.73 15.43
CA GLU A 38 5.86 6.87 14.00
C GLU A 38 4.55 7.06 13.23
N LEU A 39 3.53 6.26 13.52
CA LEU A 39 2.23 6.36 12.85
C LEU A 39 1.52 7.68 13.17
N GLN A 40 1.61 8.16 14.42
CA GLN A 40 1.10 9.48 14.80
C GLN A 40 1.87 10.62 14.12
N GLN A 41 3.18 10.47 13.93
CA GLN A 41 3.97 11.44 13.17
C GLN A 41 3.50 11.54 11.71
N VAL A 42 3.12 10.43 11.08
CA VAL A 42 2.52 10.45 9.72
C VAL A 42 1.21 11.22 9.70
N LEU A 43 0.31 10.94 10.66
CA LEU A 43 -0.98 11.64 10.76
C LEU A 43 -0.78 13.15 10.98
N GLY A 44 0.09 13.53 11.91
CA GLY A 44 0.41 14.93 12.20
C GLY A 44 1.07 15.65 11.02
N HIS A 45 1.91 14.96 10.23
CA HIS A 45 2.53 15.52 9.03
C HIS A 45 1.49 16.01 8.00
N TYR A 46 0.33 15.36 7.93
CA TYR A 46 -0.74 15.69 6.99
C TYR A 46 -1.93 16.42 7.61
N GLU A 47 -1.85 16.94 8.84
CA GLU A 47 -2.97 17.62 9.51
C GLU A 47 -3.55 18.78 8.66
N GLY A 48 -2.70 19.49 7.90
CA GLY A 48 -3.11 20.55 6.98
C GLY A 48 -3.61 20.10 5.59
N ASP A 49 -3.48 18.81 5.25
CA ASP A 49 -3.90 18.24 3.95
C ASP A 49 -4.93 17.13 4.19
N SER A 50 -6.21 17.52 4.15
CA SER A 50 -7.32 16.60 4.43
C SER A 50 -7.35 15.34 3.54
N LEU A 51 -6.81 15.40 2.32
CA LEU A 51 -6.85 14.28 1.39
C LEU A 51 -5.69 13.31 1.66
N LYS A 52 -4.49 13.84 1.90
CA LYS A 52 -3.34 13.01 2.32
C LYS A 52 -3.53 12.45 3.72
N HIS A 53 -4.15 13.20 4.64
CA HIS A 53 -4.52 12.68 5.97
C HIS A 53 -5.45 11.47 5.85
N LYS A 54 -6.49 11.55 5.02
CA LYS A 54 -7.38 10.40 4.75
C LYS A 54 -6.63 9.20 4.15
N ALA A 55 -5.66 9.45 3.27
CA ALA A 55 -4.82 8.39 2.71
C ALA A 55 -3.89 7.76 3.77
N ALA A 56 -3.34 8.56 4.68
CA ALA A 56 -2.55 8.09 5.81
C ALA A 56 -3.39 7.20 6.75
N CYS A 57 -4.59 7.64 7.14
CA CYS A 57 -5.54 6.82 7.89
C CYS A 57 -5.81 5.50 7.17
N PHE A 58 -6.15 5.55 5.88
CA PHE A 58 -6.43 4.35 5.08
C PHE A 58 -5.26 3.36 5.09
N LEU A 59 -4.01 3.82 4.93
CA LEU A 59 -2.85 2.93 4.98
C LEU A 59 -2.67 2.32 6.37
N ILE A 60 -2.74 3.12 7.44
CA ILE A 60 -2.54 2.66 8.81
C ILE A 60 -3.60 1.63 9.21
N GLU A 61 -4.87 1.87 8.90
CA GLU A 61 -5.96 0.92 9.13
C GLU A 61 -5.72 -0.40 8.41
N ASN A 62 -5.21 -0.34 7.17
CA ASN A 62 -4.95 -1.51 6.34
C ASN A 62 -3.59 -2.18 6.60
N MET A 63 -2.82 -1.76 7.61
CA MET A 63 -1.61 -2.45 8.05
C MET A 63 -1.91 -3.65 8.96
N ILE A 64 -3.09 -3.71 9.57
CA ILE A 64 -3.47 -4.80 10.47
C ILE A 64 -3.35 -6.15 9.71
N GLY A 65 -2.53 -7.06 10.25
CA GLY A 65 -2.28 -8.37 9.66
C GLY A 65 -1.29 -8.38 8.49
N LYS A 66 -0.68 -7.25 8.14
CA LYS A 66 0.41 -7.18 7.16
C LYS A 66 1.76 -7.21 7.86
N GLY A 67 2.72 -7.86 7.22
CA GLY A 67 4.07 -7.99 7.73
C GLY A 67 5.00 -8.63 6.72
N THR A 68 6.29 -8.50 6.96
CA THR A 68 7.34 -9.13 6.14
C THR A 68 7.59 -10.55 6.65
N ILE A 69 7.64 -11.54 5.74
CA ILE A 69 8.13 -12.88 6.07
C ILE A 69 9.55 -13.02 5.54
N ARG A 70 10.48 -13.35 6.43
CA ARG A 70 11.88 -13.64 6.06
C ARG A 70 12.15 -15.14 6.13
N TYR A 71 13.11 -15.57 5.33
CA TYR A 71 13.64 -16.93 5.34
C TYR A 71 15.14 -16.87 5.58
N LEU A 72 15.63 -17.68 6.52
CA LEU A 72 17.06 -17.80 6.79
C LEU A 72 17.58 -19.11 6.19
N LEU A 73 18.70 -19.04 5.47
CA LEU A 73 19.38 -20.22 4.97
C LEU A 73 20.14 -20.89 6.12
N ARG A 74 19.82 -22.14 6.40
CA ARG A 74 20.58 -22.97 7.33
C ARG A 74 21.76 -23.60 6.59
N GLU A 75 22.97 -23.16 6.93
CA GLU A 75 24.19 -23.60 6.23
C GLU A 75 24.45 -25.11 6.31
N SER A 76 23.99 -25.78 7.36
CA SER A 76 24.26 -27.20 7.57
C SER A 76 23.67 -28.11 6.50
N ASP A 77 22.54 -27.74 5.90
CA ASP A 77 21.80 -28.57 4.96
C ASP A 77 21.20 -27.79 3.78
N GLY A 78 21.42 -26.48 3.71
CA GLY A 78 20.89 -25.63 2.65
C GLY A 78 19.37 -25.42 2.72
N CYS A 79 18.72 -25.79 3.83
CA CYS A 79 17.29 -25.59 3.99
C CYS A 79 16.96 -24.15 4.42
N TYR A 80 15.84 -23.63 3.93
CA TYR A 80 15.32 -22.33 4.37
C TYR A 80 14.37 -22.48 5.55
N ILE A 81 14.58 -21.66 6.58
CA ILE A 81 13.74 -21.61 7.78
C ILE A 81 12.91 -20.34 7.73
N ARG A 82 11.58 -20.50 7.62
CA ARG A 82 10.63 -19.39 7.72
C ARG A 82 10.71 -18.77 9.11
N GLN A 83 10.90 -17.46 9.17
CA GLN A 83 10.90 -16.69 10.41
C GLN A 83 9.47 -16.27 10.78
N GLU A 84 9.31 -15.82 12.02
CA GLU A 84 8.07 -15.16 12.43
C GLU A 84 7.86 -13.88 11.60
N PRO A 85 6.62 -13.59 11.16
CA PRO A 85 6.34 -12.37 10.42
C PRO A 85 6.66 -11.14 11.27
N GLU A 86 7.35 -10.17 10.68
CA GLU A 86 7.60 -8.86 11.27
C GLU A 86 6.41 -7.93 10.92
N PRO A 87 5.51 -7.61 11.87
CA PRO A 87 4.28 -6.87 11.56
C PRO A 87 4.56 -5.41 11.19
N ASP A 88 3.92 -4.92 10.13
CA ASP A 88 4.14 -3.57 9.61
C ASP A 88 3.88 -2.50 10.66
N LEU A 89 2.80 -2.67 11.44
CA LEU A 89 2.42 -1.75 12.52
C LEU A 89 3.55 -1.52 13.52
N THR A 90 4.45 -2.49 13.69
CA THR A 90 5.50 -2.44 14.71
C THR A 90 6.86 -1.97 14.19
N CYS A 91 7.06 -1.89 12.88
CA CYS A 91 8.38 -1.61 12.29
C CYS A 91 8.39 -0.52 11.20
N ILE A 92 7.25 -0.16 10.61
CA ILE A 92 7.19 0.90 9.61
C ILE A 92 7.51 2.26 10.24
N THR A 93 8.39 3.02 9.58
CA THR A 93 8.76 4.38 9.97
C THR A 93 7.86 5.43 9.34
N ALA A 94 7.79 6.60 9.97
CA ALA A 94 7.04 7.75 9.46
C ALA A 94 7.58 8.21 8.11
N ASP A 95 8.90 8.32 7.98
CA ASP A 95 9.58 8.74 6.75
C ASP A 95 9.25 7.82 5.57
N TYR A 96 9.23 6.50 5.79
CA TYR A 96 8.85 5.54 4.74
C TYR A 96 7.40 5.76 4.28
N LEU A 97 6.45 5.90 5.20
CA LEU A 97 5.04 6.12 4.82
C LEU A 97 4.81 7.46 4.15
N ILE A 98 5.44 8.52 4.67
CA ILE A 98 5.32 9.86 4.11
C ILE A 98 5.83 9.85 2.67
N GLU A 99 7.02 9.31 2.39
CA GLU A 99 7.55 9.19 1.03
C GLU A 99 6.58 8.41 0.11
N ASN A 100 6.04 7.30 0.59
CA ASN A 100 5.13 6.48 -0.21
C ASN A 100 3.81 7.20 -0.52
N ILE A 101 3.24 7.91 0.45
CA ILE A 101 2.04 8.73 0.26
C ILE A 101 2.33 9.86 -0.72
N ASP A 102 3.40 10.61 -0.53
CA ASP A 102 3.76 11.74 -1.39
C ASP A 102 3.98 11.34 -2.84
N LEU A 103 4.76 10.28 -3.07
CA LEU A 103 4.99 9.75 -4.41
C LEU A 103 3.70 9.20 -5.04
N ALA A 104 2.82 8.56 -4.25
CA ALA A 104 1.53 8.09 -4.74
C ALA A 104 0.65 9.28 -5.20
N PHE A 105 0.58 10.35 -4.42
CA PHE A 105 -0.14 11.56 -4.81
C PHE A 105 0.49 12.25 -6.02
N GLU A 106 1.82 12.31 -6.10
CA GLU A 106 2.53 12.88 -7.24
C GLU A 106 2.13 12.18 -8.54
N VAL A 107 2.19 10.83 -8.59
CA VAL A 107 1.81 10.10 -9.80
C VAL A 107 0.31 10.17 -10.09
N TRP A 108 -0.54 10.21 -9.05
CA TRP A 108 -1.99 10.29 -9.20
C TRP A 108 -2.43 11.60 -9.84
N GLN A 109 -1.81 12.72 -9.43
CA GLN A 109 -2.15 14.05 -9.91
C GLN A 109 -1.47 14.41 -11.23
N LYS A 110 -0.25 13.87 -11.48
CA LYS A 110 0.58 14.21 -12.63
C LYS A 110 0.15 13.52 -13.92
N TYR A 111 -0.11 12.21 -13.88
CA TYR A 111 -0.27 11.43 -15.11
C TYR A 111 -1.74 11.29 -15.54
N PRO A 112 -2.07 11.50 -16.83
CA PRO A 112 -3.47 11.51 -17.31
C PRO A 112 -4.26 10.24 -16.96
N TRP A 113 -3.64 9.07 -17.13
CA TRP A 113 -4.26 7.77 -16.87
C TRP A 113 -4.48 7.46 -15.39
N CYS A 114 -3.79 8.18 -14.48
CA CYS A 114 -4.03 8.09 -13.04
C CYS A 114 -5.09 9.11 -12.59
N LYS A 115 -5.06 10.32 -13.16
CA LYS A 115 -5.92 11.44 -12.75
C LYS A 115 -7.42 11.17 -12.92
N GLN A 116 -7.79 10.24 -13.81
CA GLN A 116 -9.17 9.80 -14.00
C GLN A 116 -9.71 8.91 -12.86
N LEU A 117 -8.83 8.41 -11.98
CA LEU A 117 -9.23 7.54 -10.88
C LEU A 117 -9.86 8.35 -9.75
N SER A 118 -10.98 7.85 -9.22
CA SER A 118 -11.56 8.33 -7.97
C SER A 118 -10.61 8.15 -6.79
N PHE A 119 -10.81 8.90 -5.70
CA PHE A 119 -10.01 8.72 -4.48
C PHE A 119 -10.04 7.27 -3.96
N ARG A 120 -11.17 6.57 -4.09
CA ARG A 120 -11.28 5.15 -3.70
C ARG A 120 -10.39 4.25 -4.57
N GLU A 121 -10.36 4.48 -5.88
CA GLU A 121 -9.50 3.73 -6.81
C GLU A 121 -8.02 4.06 -6.59
N PHE A 122 -7.70 5.32 -6.30
CA PHE A 122 -6.38 5.75 -5.87
C PHE A 122 -5.92 4.96 -4.63
N CYS A 123 -6.73 4.92 -3.57
CA CYS A 123 -6.41 4.20 -2.33
C CYS A 123 -6.20 2.69 -2.57
N ARG A 124 -6.93 2.09 -3.50
CA ARG A 124 -6.86 0.64 -3.78
C ARG A 124 -5.73 0.26 -4.75
N ASN A 125 -5.39 1.12 -5.70
CA ASN A 125 -4.56 0.74 -6.84
C ASN A 125 -3.21 1.46 -6.89
N ILE A 126 -3.09 2.68 -6.35
CA ILE A 126 -1.87 3.49 -6.42
C ILE A 126 -1.22 3.67 -5.05
N LEU A 127 -2.02 3.94 -4.02
CA LEU A 127 -1.56 4.23 -2.67
C LEU A 127 -0.86 3.05 -1.93
N PRO A 128 -1.24 1.77 -2.11
CA PRO A 128 -0.68 0.68 -1.31
C PRO A 128 0.85 0.63 -1.36
N TYR A 129 1.52 0.57 -0.21
CA TYR A 129 2.98 0.56 -0.12
C TYR A 129 3.61 -0.83 -0.32
N ARG A 130 2.80 -1.87 -0.42
CA ARG A 130 3.24 -3.26 -0.65
C ARG A 130 2.19 -4.06 -1.41
N LEU A 131 2.60 -5.17 -2.00
CA LEU A 131 1.73 -6.11 -2.72
C LEU A 131 1.43 -7.38 -1.90
N LYS A 132 2.45 -7.94 -1.23
CA LYS A 132 2.36 -9.20 -0.47
C LYS A 132 3.15 -9.06 0.84
N GLN A 133 4.09 -9.96 1.11
CA GLN A 133 4.87 -10.05 2.34
C GLN A 133 6.36 -9.81 2.07
N GLU A 134 6.67 -9.10 0.97
CA GLU A 134 8.02 -8.71 0.58
C GLU A 134 8.67 -7.82 1.63
N PRO A 135 10.02 -7.78 1.72
CA PRO A 135 10.70 -6.79 2.53
C PRO A 135 10.23 -5.37 2.25
N LEU A 136 10.16 -4.55 3.30
CA LEU A 136 9.84 -3.12 3.18
C LEU A 136 11.00 -2.36 2.52
N ASP A 137 10.98 -2.34 1.19
CA ASP A 137 11.94 -1.59 0.38
C ASP A 137 11.31 -0.31 -0.19
N ARG A 138 12.15 0.67 -0.55
CA ARG A 138 11.74 1.91 -1.24
C ARG A 138 11.47 1.71 -2.73
N TRP A 139 10.66 0.70 -3.09
CA TRP A 139 10.41 0.29 -4.48
C TRP A 139 9.71 1.38 -5.28
N ARG A 140 8.79 2.11 -4.65
CA ARG A 140 8.07 3.20 -5.30
C ARG A 140 9.05 4.29 -5.74
N SER A 141 9.92 4.75 -4.84
CA SER A 141 10.95 5.75 -5.13
C SER A 141 11.96 5.26 -6.17
N TYR A 142 12.42 4.01 -6.04
CA TYR A 142 13.33 3.36 -6.98
C TYR A 142 12.77 3.36 -8.41
N TYR A 143 11.58 2.78 -8.61
CA TYR A 143 10.98 2.67 -9.95
C TYR A 143 10.46 4.00 -10.48
N TYR A 144 9.96 4.88 -9.60
CA TYR A 144 9.59 6.24 -9.98
C TYR A 144 10.79 6.95 -10.61
N THR A 145 11.93 6.97 -9.91
CA THR A 145 13.15 7.63 -10.39
C THR A 145 13.68 6.98 -11.67
N ARG A 146 13.77 5.65 -11.69
CA ARG A 146 14.29 4.87 -12.82
C ARG A 146 13.54 5.14 -14.12
N TYR A 147 12.20 5.25 -14.05
CA TYR A 147 11.36 5.36 -15.24
C TYR A 147 10.77 6.75 -15.47
N LYS A 148 11.07 7.74 -14.60
CA LYS A 148 10.52 9.10 -14.64
C LYS A 148 10.57 9.71 -16.04
N MET A 149 11.75 9.73 -16.66
CA MET A 149 11.94 10.35 -17.98
C MET A 149 11.09 9.66 -19.07
N THR A 150 11.04 8.33 -19.04
CA THR A 150 10.27 7.52 -19.99
C THR A 150 8.78 7.77 -19.83
N VAL A 151 8.27 7.72 -18.60
CA VAL A 151 6.85 7.96 -18.32
C VAL A 151 6.46 9.40 -18.65
N ASP A 152 7.31 10.38 -18.35
CA ASP A 152 7.10 11.79 -18.71
C ASP A 152 7.07 12.00 -20.23
N SER A 153 7.86 11.22 -20.99
CA SER A 153 7.80 11.22 -22.44
C SER A 153 6.50 10.63 -22.97
N LEU A 154 6.08 9.48 -22.46
CA LEU A 154 4.83 8.81 -22.84
C LEU A 154 3.60 9.66 -22.50
N ALA A 155 3.60 10.33 -21.35
CA ALA A 155 2.54 11.26 -20.96
C ALA A 155 2.41 12.43 -21.94
N ARG A 156 3.54 13.03 -22.36
CA ARG A 156 3.55 14.11 -23.36
C ARG A 156 3.09 13.63 -24.74
N ALA A 157 3.37 12.37 -25.07
CA ALA A 157 2.91 11.73 -26.31
C ALA A 157 1.42 11.35 -26.28
N GLY A 158 0.73 11.53 -25.14
CA GLY A 158 -0.68 11.15 -25.01
C GLY A 158 -0.93 9.65 -24.97
N ALA A 159 0.07 8.86 -24.53
CA ALA A 159 -0.03 7.41 -24.47
C ALA A 159 -1.18 6.96 -23.56
N THR A 160 -1.92 5.96 -24.02
CA THR A 160 -2.95 5.26 -23.24
C THR A 160 -2.32 4.29 -22.25
N MET A 161 -3.06 3.93 -21.19
CA MET A 161 -2.61 2.89 -20.24
C MET A 161 -2.20 1.59 -20.93
N ARG A 162 -2.94 1.18 -21.97
CA ARG A 162 -2.64 -0.01 -22.77
C ARG A 162 -1.27 0.10 -23.44
N GLU A 163 -0.98 1.21 -24.09
CA GLU A 163 0.31 1.44 -24.75
C GLU A 163 1.46 1.49 -23.76
N ILE A 164 1.25 2.07 -22.58
CA ILE A 164 2.24 2.10 -21.50
C ILE A 164 2.57 0.67 -21.04
N VAL A 165 1.55 -0.14 -20.76
CA VAL A 165 1.73 -1.55 -20.38
C VAL A 165 2.49 -2.31 -21.47
N PHE A 166 2.08 -2.17 -22.74
CA PHE A 166 2.79 -2.83 -23.85
C PHE A 166 4.23 -2.34 -24.00
N PHE A 167 4.49 -1.03 -23.82
CA PHE A 167 5.83 -0.48 -23.86
C PHE A 167 6.70 -1.13 -22.79
N PHE A 168 6.29 -1.09 -21.52
CA PHE A 168 7.08 -1.68 -20.43
C PHE A 168 7.25 -3.20 -20.59
N ASN A 169 6.21 -3.92 -21.02
CA ASN A 169 6.29 -5.35 -21.28
C ASN A 169 7.27 -5.69 -22.43
N SER A 170 7.34 -4.84 -23.46
CA SER A 170 8.29 -5.03 -24.58
C SER A 170 9.74 -4.78 -24.17
N GLN A 171 9.98 -3.84 -23.25
CA GLN A 171 11.32 -3.48 -22.78
C GLN A 171 11.84 -4.40 -21.68
N HIS A 172 10.93 -4.85 -20.81
CA HIS A 172 11.26 -5.53 -19.56
C HIS A 172 10.54 -6.86 -19.46
N GLY A 173 10.49 -7.63 -20.54
CA GLY A 173 9.90 -8.98 -20.55
C GLY A 173 10.54 -9.88 -19.49
N LYS A 174 10.06 -9.78 -18.25
CA LYS A 174 10.52 -10.54 -17.09
C LYS A 174 10.21 -11.98 -17.41
N LYS A 175 11.26 -12.80 -17.44
CA LYS A 175 11.13 -14.21 -17.80
C LYS A 175 10.64 -14.96 -16.57
N TYR A 176 9.80 -15.96 -16.80
CA TYR A 176 9.60 -17.00 -15.80
C TYR A 176 10.96 -17.66 -15.54
N LEU A 177 11.39 -17.67 -14.28
CA LEU A 177 12.63 -18.28 -13.86
C LEU A 177 12.30 -19.43 -12.93
N HIS A 178 12.37 -20.66 -13.45
CA HIS A 178 12.14 -21.86 -12.65
C HIS A 178 13.05 -21.91 -11.42
N ASP A 179 14.31 -21.50 -11.55
CA ASP A 179 15.24 -21.48 -10.42
C ASP A 179 14.90 -20.44 -9.35
N ALA A 180 14.13 -19.39 -9.69
CA ALA A 180 13.60 -18.47 -8.69
C ALA A 180 12.63 -19.16 -7.73
N ALA A 181 11.95 -20.24 -8.16
CA ALA A 181 11.08 -21.03 -7.27
C ALA A 181 11.84 -21.73 -6.13
N LYS A 182 13.18 -21.82 -6.22
CA LYS A 182 14.03 -22.37 -5.16
C LYS A 182 14.27 -21.38 -4.01
N ILE A 183 14.01 -20.09 -4.24
CA ILE A 183 14.14 -19.05 -3.22
C ILE A 183 12.74 -18.82 -2.64
N PRO A 184 12.51 -19.12 -1.35
CA PRO A 184 11.19 -18.97 -0.76
C PRO A 184 10.88 -17.52 -0.38
N GLY A 185 9.58 -17.22 -0.31
CA GLY A 185 9.09 -15.91 0.09
C GLY A 185 9.04 -14.89 -1.05
N ASP A 186 8.46 -13.73 -0.75
CA ASP A 186 8.39 -12.62 -1.68
C ASP A 186 9.73 -11.87 -1.73
N PHE A 187 10.11 -11.38 -2.91
CA PHE A 187 11.46 -10.88 -3.15
C PHE A 187 11.60 -9.37 -2.89
N SER A 188 12.78 -8.98 -2.41
CA SER A 188 13.21 -7.57 -2.39
C SER A 188 13.40 -7.04 -3.81
N ILE A 189 13.42 -5.71 -3.98
CA ILE A 189 13.72 -5.09 -5.28
C ILE A 189 15.08 -5.55 -5.78
N GLU A 190 16.08 -5.54 -4.90
CA GLU A 190 17.45 -5.91 -5.24
C GLU A 190 17.51 -7.33 -5.81
N LEU A 191 16.80 -8.27 -5.18
CA LEU A 191 16.74 -9.64 -5.65
C LEU A 191 16.01 -9.76 -6.99
N ILE A 192 14.88 -9.07 -7.16
CA ILE A 192 14.13 -9.04 -8.43
C ILE A 192 15.00 -8.49 -9.57
N GLU A 193 15.70 -7.38 -9.34
CA GLU A 193 16.57 -6.76 -10.33
C GLU A 193 17.78 -7.64 -10.65
N LYS A 194 18.35 -8.32 -9.64
CA LYS A 194 19.47 -9.26 -9.82
C LYS A 194 19.06 -10.52 -10.59
N LEU A 195 17.88 -11.06 -10.32
CA LEU A 195 17.36 -12.24 -11.02
C LEU A 195 16.86 -11.91 -12.44
N GLY A 196 16.37 -10.68 -12.66
CA GLY A 196 15.76 -10.28 -13.93
C GLY A 196 14.41 -10.95 -14.21
N GLY A 197 13.78 -11.55 -13.20
CA GLY A 197 12.55 -12.32 -13.32
C GLY A 197 12.12 -12.96 -12.01
N GLY A 198 11.06 -13.77 -12.06
CA GLY A 198 10.47 -14.43 -10.91
C GLY A 198 9.64 -15.65 -11.30
N THR A 199 8.88 -16.19 -10.35
CA THR A 199 7.88 -17.23 -10.61
C THR A 199 6.55 -16.58 -11.00
N CYS A 200 5.54 -17.38 -11.39
CA CYS A 200 4.17 -16.87 -11.59
C CYS A 200 3.57 -16.25 -10.31
N ASP A 201 4.07 -16.63 -9.13
CA ASP A 201 3.65 -16.00 -7.87
C ASP A 201 4.30 -14.62 -7.68
N HIS A 202 5.34 -14.29 -8.43
CA HIS A 202 6.07 -13.01 -8.36
C HIS A 202 5.85 -12.11 -9.59
N LEU A 203 5.05 -12.55 -10.57
CA LEU A 203 4.79 -11.86 -11.83
C LEU A 203 3.33 -11.40 -11.95
#